data_AF-A0A8J5QZM6-F1
#
_entry.id   AF-A0A8J5QZM6-F1
#
_cell.length_a   1.000
_cell.length_b   1.000
_cell.length_c   1.000
_cell.angle_alpha   90.00
_cell.angle_beta   90.00
_cell.angle_gamma   90.00
#
_symmetry.space_group_name_H-M   'P 1'
#
loop_
_entity.id
_entity.type
_entity.pdbx_description
1 polymer ?
#
loop_
_entity_poly.entity_id
_entity_poly.type
_entity_poly.pdbx_seq_one_letter_code
_entity_poly.pdbx_strand_id
1 'polypeptide(L)'
;MLPMLQGKFTFAEYISNHQSLIDPAIEPLLGNNLFGLHGNEWRQMRALISAAFTSSKMKSMFKLMSDCSSTFIDSLVKKLNQGHCEFNSKDIFTRYANDTIATCAFGISVDSMENPDNDFYVLGRKAASFDTLKYLRFFMVRTFPTISKLLGIKVTQAHVEKFFYDMVRDTIAIRDEKAIYRPDMIQIMMETRNNKNDSKSLNLVLKV
;
A
#
# COMPACT_ATOMS: atom_id res chain seq x y z
N MET A 1 -13.47 -17.13 47.23
CA MET A 1 -14.41 -16.00 47.26
C MET A 1 -13.94 -14.98 46.23
N LEU A 2 -14.43 -15.16 44.98
CA LEU A 2 -14.59 -14.22 43.84
C LEU A 2 -13.40 -13.37 43.31
N PRO A 3 -13.36 -13.02 41.99
CA PRO A 3 -14.09 -13.58 40.83
C PRO A 3 -13.25 -13.82 39.55
N MET A 4 -13.68 -14.85 38.81
CA MET A 4 -13.82 -14.94 37.34
C MET A 4 -12.87 -14.16 36.41
N LEU A 5 -11.87 -14.87 35.88
CA LEU A 5 -11.24 -14.61 34.58
C LEU A 5 -12.22 -14.94 33.43
N GLN A 6 -13.23 -14.10 33.23
CA GLN A 6 -14.07 -14.10 32.02
C GLN A 6 -13.85 -12.81 31.23
N GLY A 7 -12.59 -12.49 30.92
CA GLY A 7 -12.30 -11.58 29.82
C GLY A 7 -12.35 -12.38 28.53
N LYS A 8 -13.43 -12.26 27.76
CA LYS A 8 -13.43 -12.71 26.36
C LYS A 8 -12.33 -11.91 25.64
N PHE A 9 -11.12 -12.44 25.55
CA PHE A 9 -10.10 -11.91 24.64
C PHE A 9 -10.73 -11.93 23.25
N THR A 10 -11.09 -10.75 22.77
CA THR A 10 -11.71 -10.65 21.45
C THR A 10 -10.64 -10.95 20.42
N PHE A 11 -10.99 -11.62 19.33
CA PHE A 11 -10.06 -11.88 18.22
C PHE A 11 -9.36 -10.60 17.73
N ALA A 12 -10.03 -9.45 17.84
CA ALA A 12 -9.48 -8.14 17.54
C ALA A 12 -8.34 -7.71 18.48
N GLU A 13 -8.41 -8.03 19.77
CA GLU A 13 -7.33 -7.76 20.73
C GLU A 13 -6.11 -8.64 20.50
N TYR A 14 -6.32 -9.89 20.12
CA TYR A 14 -5.23 -10.80 19.75
C TYR A 14 -4.44 -10.27 18.54
N ILE A 15 -5.13 -9.85 17.47
CA ILE A 15 -4.47 -9.29 16.27
C ILE A 15 -3.81 -7.94 16.59
N SER A 16 -4.43 -7.12 17.43
CA SER A 16 -3.92 -5.79 17.78
C SER A 16 -2.59 -5.84 18.56
N ASN A 17 -2.32 -6.93 19.28
CA ASN A 17 -1.16 -7.06 20.17
C ASN A 17 -0.07 -7.98 19.60
N HIS A 18 0.03 -8.09 18.28
CA HIS A 18 1.15 -8.81 17.67
C HIS A 18 2.47 -8.07 17.92
N GLN A 19 3.55 -8.82 18.10
CA GLN A 19 4.88 -8.25 18.31
C GLN A 19 5.34 -7.58 17.00
N SER A 20 5.62 -6.28 17.07
CA SER A 20 6.19 -5.56 15.93
C SER A 20 7.56 -6.15 15.61
N LEU A 21 7.76 -6.49 14.33
CA LEU A 21 8.94 -7.22 13.88
C LEU A 21 10.07 -6.29 13.43
N ILE A 22 9.80 -4.99 13.30
CA ILE A 22 10.67 -4.01 12.65
C ILE A 22 10.56 -2.68 13.41
N ASP A 23 11.70 -2.09 13.78
CA ASP A 23 11.77 -0.76 14.40
C ASP A 23 11.43 0.32 13.35
N PRO A 24 10.35 1.11 13.55
CA PRO A 24 9.97 2.18 12.62
C PRO A 24 11.04 3.26 12.44
N ALA A 25 11.98 3.41 13.40
CA ALA A 25 13.09 4.35 13.27
C ALA A 25 14.13 3.93 12.21
N ILE A 26 14.19 2.64 11.87
CA ILE A 26 15.11 2.09 10.87
C ILE A 26 14.39 1.93 9.53
N GLU A 27 13.15 1.43 9.57
CA GLU A 27 12.32 1.12 8.41
C GLU A 27 10.94 1.77 8.57
N PRO A 28 10.81 3.07 8.22
CA PRO A 28 9.54 3.79 8.36
C PRO A 28 8.39 3.13 7.60
N LEU A 29 8.61 2.76 6.33
CA LEU A 29 7.58 2.11 5.50
C LEU A 29 7.10 0.76 6.05
N LEU A 30 7.99 -0.07 6.59
CA LEU A 30 7.62 -1.39 7.10
C LEU A 30 7.12 -1.33 8.54
N GLY A 31 7.67 -0.43 9.37
CA GLY A 31 7.31 -0.27 10.77
C GLY A 31 6.00 0.48 10.99
N ASN A 32 5.67 1.47 10.14
CA ASN A 32 4.46 2.29 10.27
C ASN A 32 3.28 1.81 9.40
N ASN A 33 3.43 0.71 8.66
CA ASN A 33 2.30 0.14 7.92
C ASN A 33 1.33 -0.63 8.84
N LEU A 34 0.14 -0.96 8.33
CA LEU A 34 -0.89 -1.68 9.07
C LEU A 34 -0.42 -3.02 9.68
N PHE A 35 0.59 -3.67 9.10
CA PHE A 35 1.14 -4.94 9.60
C PHE A 35 2.29 -4.77 10.59
N GLY A 36 2.85 -3.56 10.74
CA GLY A 36 3.90 -3.23 11.71
C GLY A 36 3.39 -2.50 12.96
N LEU A 37 2.27 -1.77 12.81
CA LEU A 37 1.59 -1.07 13.89
C LEU A 37 0.89 -2.04 14.85
N HIS A 38 0.81 -1.67 16.12
CA HIS A 38 0.16 -2.44 17.18
C HIS A 38 -0.68 -1.54 18.09
N GLY A 39 -1.47 -2.16 18.98
CA GLY A 39 -2.32 -1.47 19.95
C GLY A 39 -3.25 -0.44 19.32
N ASN A 40 -3.30 0.75 19.93
CA ASN A 40 -4.21 1.82 19.50
C ASN A 40 -3.87 2.42 18.13
N GLU A 41 -2.59 2.45 17.72
CA GLU A 41 -2.19 2.96 16.41
C GLU A 41 -2.69 2.03 15.30
N TRP A 42 -2.56 0.72 15.50
CA TRP A 42 -3.15 -0.28 14.60
C TRP A 42 -4.67 -0.15 14.49
N ARG A 43 -5.36 0.02 15.63
CA ARG A 43 -6.84 0.20 15.64
C ARG A 43 -7.26 1.42 14.83
N GLN A 44 -6.53 2.53 14.98
CA GLN A 44 -6.78 3.76 14.22
C GLN A 44 -6.52 3.56 12.73
N MET A 45 -5.35 3.03 12.36
CA MET A 45 -5.01 2.78 10.95
C MET A 45 -6.01 1.81 10.29
N ARG A 46 -6.37 0.73 10.99
CA ARG A 46 -7.36 -0.24 10.54
C ARG A 46 -8.71 0.42 10.30
N ALA A 47 -9.16 1.29 11.19
CA ALA A 47 -10.44 1.99 11.04
C ALA A 47 -10.44 2.91 9.81
N LEU A 48 -9.34 3.62 9.54
CA LEU A 48 -9.17 4.46 8.36
C LEU A 48 -9.24 3.62 7.07
N ILE A 49 -8.41 2.57 6.99
CA ILE A 49 -8.35 1.70 5.81
C ILE A 49 -9.69 1.00 5.59
N SER A 50 -10.33 0.51 6.65
CA SER A 50 -11.62 -0.19 6.55
C SER A 50 -12.74 0.71 6.00
N ALA A 51 -12.70 2.02 6.28
CA ALA A 51 -13.64 2.97 5.71
C ALA A 51 -13.54 3.06 4.17
N ALA A 52 -12.33 2.89 3.61
CA ALA A 52 -12.10 2.86 2.17
C ALA A 52 -12.66 1.60 1.49
N PHE A 53 -12.82 0.49 2.24
CA PHE A 53 -13.31 -0.79 1.73
C PHE A 53 -14.81 -1.04 1.97
N THR A 54 -15.57 -0.02 2.36
CA THR A 54 -17.04 -0.14 2.47
C THR A 54 -17.68 -0.36 1.08
N SER A 55 -18.82 -1.04 1.02
CA SER A 55 -19.48 -1.37 -0.26
C SER A 55 -19.76 -0.15 -1.13
N SER A 56 -20.11 0.99 -0.54
CA SER A 56 -20.35 2.25 -1.26
C SER A 56 -19.06 2.79 -1.90
N LYS A 57 -17.96 2.81 -1.14
CA LYS A 57 -16.65 3.28 -1.63
C LYS A 57 -16.06 2.30 -2.67
N MET A 58 -16.19 0.99 -2.45
CA MET A 58 -15.83 -0.03 -3.43
C MET A 58 -16.61 0.11 -4.74
N LYS A 59 -17.91 0.38 -4.68
CA LYS A 59 -18.73 0.65 -5.88
C LYS A 59 -18.27 1.91 -6.62
N SER A 60 -17.79 2.92 -5.90
CA SER A 60 -17.24 4.13 -6.51
C SER A 60 -15.92 3.85 -7.24
N MET A 61 -15.03 3.04 -6.63
CA MET A 61 -13.77 2.59 -7.25
C MET A 61 -13.96 1.60 -8.39
N PHE A 62 -15.09 0.88 -8.45
CA PHE A 62 -15.38 -0.10 -9.49
C PHE A 62 -15.30 0.50 -10.90
N LYS A 63 -15.69 1.77 -11.08
CA LYS A 63 -15.56 2.45 -12.37
C LYS A 63 -14.09 2.54 -12.81
N LEU A 64 -13.17 2.88 -11.89
CA LEU A 64 -11.73 2.91 -12.16
C LEU A 64 -11.18 1.52 -12.54
N MET A 65 -11.65 0.48 -11.85
CA MET A 65 -11.28 -0.92 -12.16
C MET A 65 -11.78 -1.33 -13.55
N SER A 66 -13.02 -0.97 -13.89
CA SER A 66 -13.61 -1.26 -15.19
C SER A 66 -12.84 -0.57 -16.32
N ASP A 67 -12.49 0.70 -16.14
CA ASP A 67 -11.75 1.47 -17.15
C ASP A 67 -10.32 0.92 -17.33
N CYS A 68 -9.68 0.50 -16.23
CA CYS A 68 -8.40 -0.21 -16.26
C CYS A 68 -8.50 -1.55 -16.99
N SER A 69 -9.59 -2.30 -16.78
CA SER A 69 -9.85 -3.58 -17.45
C SER A 69 -10.04 -3.40 -18.96
N SER A 70 -10.80 -2.38 -19.38
CA SER A 70 -10.96 -2.04 -20.80
C SER A 70 -9.61 -1.74 -21.46
N THR A 71 -8.80 -0.88 -20.84
CA THR A 71 -7.46 -0.54 -21.33
C THR A 71 -6.56 -1.80 -21.45
N PHE A 72 -6.60 -2.66 -20.43
CA PHE A 72 -5.86 -3.93 -20.44
C PHE A 72 -6.30 -4.86 -21.59
N ILE A 73 -7.60 -4.99 -21.83
CA ILE A 73 -8.15 -5.80 -22.92
C ILE A 73 -7.73 -5.23 -24.27
N ASP A 74 -7.81 -3.92 -24.46
CA ASP A 74 -7.42 -3.26 -25.71
C ASP A 74 -5.94 -3.51 -26.02
N SER A 75 -5.07 -3.36 -25.02
CA SER A 75 -3.63 -3.65 -25.14
C SER A 75 -3.36 -5.14 -25.41
N LEU A 76 -4.18 -6.05 -24.88
CA LEU A 76 -4.07 -7.49 -25.17
C LEU A 76 -4.50 -7.83 -26.60
N VAL A 77 -5.64 -7.29 -27.06
CA VAL A 77 -6.15 -7.48 -28.43
C VAL A 77 -5.15 -6.92 -29.45
N LYS A 78 -4.55 -5.77 -29.16
CA LYS A 78 -3.50 -5.19 -30.00
C LYS A 78 -2.31 -6.14 -30.16
N LYS A 79 -1.83 -6.76 -29.09
CA LYS A 79 -0.72 -7.74 -29.14
C LYS A 79 -1.11 -9.01 -29.90
N LEU A 80 -2.33 -9.51 -29.70
CA LEU A 80 -2.87 -10.65 -30.47
C LEU A 80 -2.86 -10.37 -31.98
N ASN A 81 -3.32 -9.18 -32.38
CA ASN A 81 -3.34 -8.75 -33.79
C ASN A 81 -1.93 -8.59 -34.39
N GLN A 82 -0.91 -8.37 -33.55
CA GLN A 82 0.50 -8.33 -33.95
C GLN A 82 1.15 -9.73 -34.03
N GLY A 83 0.38 -10.80 -33.83
CA GLY A 83 0.86 -12.19 -33.91
C GLY A 83 1.43 -12.74 -32.60
N HIS A 84 1.25 -12.07 -31.46
CA HIS A 84 1.60 -12.64 -30.16
C HIS A 84 0.51 -13.62 -29.71
N CYS A 85 0.76 -14.92 -29.83
CA CYS A 85 -0.20 -15.97 -29.45
C CYS A 85 0.09 -16.62 -28.10
N GLU A 86 1.22 -16.30 -27.46
CA GLU A 86 1.62 -16.86 -26.18
C GLU A 86 1.74 -15.75 -25.13
N PHE A 87 1.05 -15.94 -24.01
CA PHE A 87 1.10 -15.01 -22.88
C PHE A 87 1.48 -15.74 -21.61
N ASN A 88 2.40 -15.15 -20.84
CA ASN A 88 2.63 -15.57 -19.48
C ASN A 88 1.51 -15.02 -18.59
N SER A 89 0.59 -15.88 -18.17
CA SER A 89 -0.57 -15.51 -17.33
C SER A 89 -0.14 -14.78 -16.05
N LYS A 90 0.96 -15.20 -15.41
CA LYS A 90 1.45 -14.53 -14.20
C LYS A 90 1.86 -13.09 -14.51
N ASP A 91 2.55 -12.85 -15.61
CA ASP A 91 3.04 -11.51 -15.96
C ASP A 91 1.88 -10.56 -16.31
N ILE A 92 0.96 -10.99 -17.18
CA ILE A 92 -0.18 -10.16 -17.61
C ILE A 92 -1.09 -9.79 -16.43
N PHE A 93 -1.40 -10.73 -15.53
CA PHE A 93 -2.25 -10.45 -14.38
C PHE A 93 -1.51 -9.65 -13.31
N THR A 94 -0.18 -9.81 -13.18
CA THR A 94 0.61 -8.94 -12.30
C THR A 94 0.57 -7.49 -12.79
N ARG A 95 0.66 -7.26 -14.10
CA ARG A 95 0.55 -5.92 -14.72
C ARG A 95 -0.84 -5.34 -14.52
N TYR A 96 -1.89 -6.10 -14.80
CA TYR A 96 -3.27 -5.67 -14.58
C TYR A 96 -3.56 -5.32 -13.11
N ALA A 97 -3.12 -6.16 -12.16
CA ALA A 97 -3.28 -5.90 -10.73
C ALA A 97 -2.52 -4.64 -10.29
N ASN A 98 -1.31 -4.43 -10.82
CA ASN A 98 -0.53 -3.24 -10.58
C ASN A 98 -1.26 -1.98 -11.06
N ASP A 99 -1.77 -1.97 -12.29
CA ASP A 99 -2.45 -0.81 -12.87
C ASP A 99 -3.77 -0.51 -12.14
N THR A 100 -4.47 -1.57 -11.72
CA THR A 100 -5.68 -1.46 -10.89
C THR A 100 -5.36 -0.81 -9.55
N ILE A 101 -4.26 -1.18 -8.89
CA ILE A 101 -3.82 -0.55 -7.64
C ILE A 101 -3.35 0.88 -7.89
N ALA A 102 -2.61 1.14 -8.97
CA ALA A 102 -2.16 2.49 -9.33
C ALA A 102 -3.35 3.46 -9.45
N THR A 103 -4.42 3.04 -10.13
CA THR A 103 -5.61 3.88 -10.33
C THR A 103 -6.47 3.99 -9.08
N CYS A 104 -6.73 2.90 -8.36
CA CYS A 104 -7.65 2.89 -7.23
C CYS A 104 -7.02 3.37 -5.91
N ALA A 105 -5.73 3.12 -5.70
CA ALA A 105 -5.06 3.49 -4.46
C ALA A 105 -4.30 4.82 -4.59
N PHE A 106 -3.54 4.99 -5.67
CA PHE A 106 -2.67 6.16 -5.88
C PHE A 106 -3.28 7.22 -6.80
N GLY A 107 -4.40 6.92 -7.46
CA GLY A 107 -5.08 7.86 -8.34
C GLY A 107 -4.28 8.20 -9.61
N ILE A 108 -3.44 7.27 -10.07
CA ILE A 108 -2.60 7.42 -11.27
C ILE A 108 -3.05 6.41 -12.32
N SER A 109 -3.16 6.84 -13.56
CA SER A 109 -3.43 5.94 -14.68
C SER A 109 -2.11 5.50 -15.29
N VAL A 110 -1.90 4.19 -15.36
CA VAL A 110 -0.72 3.56 -15.94
C VAL A 110 -1.21 2.44 -16.86
N ASP A 111 -0.54 2.26 -17.99
CA ASP A 111 -0.70 1.09 -18.84
C ASP A 111 0.62 0.31 -18.86
N SER A 112 0.71 -0.68 -17.98
CA SER A 112 1.89 -1.55 -17.85
C SER A 112 1.97 -2.63 -18.93
N MET A 113 0.93 -2.79 -19.75
CA MET A 113 0.94 -3.71 -20.89
C MET A 113 1.57 -3.06 -22.12
N GLU A 114 1.22 -1.80 -22.39
CA GLU A 114 1.80 -1.01 -23.49
C GLU A 114 3.18 -0.45 -23.12
N ASN A 115 3.39 -0.05 -21.86
CA ASN A 115 4.67 0.47 -21.35
C ASN A 115 5.26 -0.45 -20.26
N PRO A 116 6.01 -1.51 -20.63
CA PRO A 116 6.42 -2.54 -19.70
C PRO A 116 7.36 -2.07 -18.59
N ASP A 117 8.12 -1.00 -18.86
CA ASP A 117 9.19 -0.46 -18.02
C ASP A 117 8.78 0.82 -17.28
N ASN A 118 7.47 1.06 -17.13
CA ASN A 118 7.02 2.22 -16.35
C ASN A 118 7.48 2.14 -14.89
N ASP A 119 7.83 3.29 -14.32
CA ASP A 119 8.43 3.37 -12.98
C ASP A 119 7.53 2.77 -11.90
N PHE A 120 6.21 2.97 -12.00
CA PHE A 120 5.26 2.44 -11.01
C PHE A 120 5.33 0.90 -10.96
N TYR A 121 5.29 0.23 -12.12
CA TYR A 121 5.36 -1.22 -12.22
C TYR A 121 6.74 -1.75 -11.79
N VAL A 122 7.82 -1.15 -12.29
CA VAL A 122 9.19 -1.61 -11.99
C VAL A 122 9.49 -1.47 -10.49
N LEU A 123 9.21 -0.31 -9.91
CA LEU A 123 9.44 -0.03 -8.49
C LEU A 123 8.44 -0.78 -7.60
N GLY A 124 7.19 -0.92 -8.02
CA GLY A 124 6.18 -1.74 -7.35
C GLY A 124 6.57 -3.22 -7.30
N ARG A 125 7.04 -3.78 -8.41
CA ARG A 125 7.58 -5.15 -8.47
C ARG A 125 8.81 -5.28 -7.58
N LYS A 126 9.70 -4.29 -7.57
CA LYS A 126 10.88 -4.25 -6.70
C LYS A 126 10.52 -4.13 -5.22
N ALA A 127 9.43 -3.47 -4.87
CA ALA A 127 8.92 -3.40 -3.50
C ALA A 127 8.31 -4.74 -3.07
N ALA A 128 7.53 -5.37 -3.95
CA ALA A 128 6.81 -6.60 -3.66
C ALA A 128 7.65 -7.88 -3.79
N SER A 129 8.77 -7.86 -4.54
CA SER A 129 9.62 -9.03 -4.70
C SER A 129 10.41 -9.29 -3.42
N PHE A 130 10.37 -10.53 -2.94
CA PHE A 130 11.24 -11.01 -1.88
C PHE A 130 12.42 -11.76 -2.50
N ASP A 131 13.47 -11.01 -2.84
CA ASP A 131 14.72 -11.60 -3.30
C ASP A 131 15.48 -12.21 -2.12
N THR A 132 16.36 -13.18 -2.37
CA THR A 132 17.17 -13.84 -1.32
C THR A 132 17.93 -12.83 -0.44
N LEU A 133 18.42 -11.74 -1.04
CA LEU A 133 19.06 -10.63 -0.33
C LEU A 133 18.09 -9.90 0.61
N LYS A 134 16.84 -9.64 0.20
CA LYS A 134 15.83 -9.00 1.06
C LYS A 134 15.42 -9.93 2.19
N TYR A 135 15.29 -11.22 1.90
CA TYR A 135 15.01 -12.23 2.92
C TYR A 135 16.11 -12.29 3.97
N LEU A 136 17.38 -12.27 3.53
CA LEU A 136 18.53 -12.22 4.42
C LEU A 136 18.58 -10.92 5.25
N ARG A 137 18.33 -9.76 4.63
CA ARG A 137 18.25 -8.48 5.35
C ARG A 137 17.12 -8.48 6.37
N PHE A 138 15.93 -8.96 6.00
CA PHE A 138 14.80 -9.09 6.89
C PHE A 138 15.13 -10.01 8.07
N PHE A 139 15.78 -11.15 7.81
CA PHE A 139 16.23 -12.06 8.86
C PHE A 139 17.28 -11.42 9.79
N MET A 140 18.24 -10.66 9.25
CA MET A 140 19.22 -9.94 10.06
C MET A 140 18.58 -8.87 10.95
N VAL A 141 17.69 -8.04 10.40
CA VAL A 141 16.96 -7.00 11.15
C VAL A 141 16.12 -7.63 12.27
N ARG A 142 15.53 -8.80 12.02
CA ARG A 142 14.75 -9.55 13.01
C ARG A 142 15.61 -10.13 14.14
N THR A 143 16.73 -10.78 13.81
CA THR A 143 17.53 -11.52 14.81
C THR A 143 18.51 -10.62 15.57
N PHE A 144 19.05 -9.60 14.91
CA PHE A 144 20.07 -8.70 15.49
C PHE A 144 19.71 -7.21 15.30
N PRO A 145 18.61 -6.73 15.93
CA PRO A 145 18.10 -5.38 15.71
C PRO A 145 19.13 -4.30 16.06
N THR A 146 19.93 -4.48 17.12
CA THR A 146 20.96 -3.52 17.54
C THR A 146 22.08 -3.37 16.50
N ILE A 147 22.51 -4.47 15.88
CA ILE A 147 23.56 -4.47 14.86
C ILE A 147 23.01 -3.86 13.57
N SER A 148 21.79 -4.22 13.17
CA SER A 148 21.14 -3.64 12.01
C SER A 148 20.92 -2.13 12.15
N LYS A 149 20.60 -1.66 13.37
CA LYS A 149 20.49 -0.22 13.69
C LYS A 149 21.84 0.49 13.57
N LEU A 150 22.91 -0.12 14.10
CA LEU A 150 24.25 0.43 14.04
C LEU A 150 24.79 0.53 12.60
N LEU A 151 24.52 -0.49 11.78
CA LEU A 151 24.97 -0.58 10.39
C LEU A 151 24.02 0.10 9.39
N GLY A 152 22.86 0.61 9.85
CA GLY A 152 21.86 1.24 8.98
C GLY A 152 21.28 0.29 7.93
N ILE A 153 21.18 -1.01 8.23
CA ILE A 153 20.71 -2.02 7.27
C ILE A 153 19.20 -1.87 7.11
N LYS A 154 18.81 -1.42 5.92
CA LYS A 154 17.42 -1.33 5.47
C LYS A 154 17.03 -2.49 4.56
N VAL A 155 15.88 -3.11 4.82
CA VAL A 155 15.19 -4.08 3.95
C VAL A 155 14.67 -3.38 2.70
N THR A 156 14.09 -2.18 2.86
CA THR A 156 13.52 -1.41 1.75
C THR A 156 14.58 -0.52 1.12
N GLN A 157 14.57 -0.42 -0.21
CA GLN A 157 15.55 0.42 -0.92
C GLN A 157 15.08 1.88 -0.89
N ALA A 158 15.94 2.81 -0.45
CA ALA A 158 15.58 4.21 -0.23
C ALA A 158 14.97 4.93 -1.46
N HIS A 159 15.39 4.58 -2.68
CA HIS A 159 14.80 5.16 -3.90
C HIS A 159 13.36 4.70 -4.16
N VAL A 160 13.00 3.46 -3.78
CA VAL A 160 11.62 2.95 -3.89
C VAL A 160 10.74 3.69 -2.89
N GLU A 161 11.23 3.83 -1.65
CA GLU A 161 10.55 4.57 -0.60
C GLU A 161 10.27 6.02 -1.02
N LYS A 162 11.32 6.71 -1.47
CA LYS A 162 11.21 8.09 -1.93
C LYS A 162 10.22 8.25 -3.08
N PHE A 163 10.23 7.34 -4.05
CA PHE A 163 9.31 7.40 -5.18
C PHE A 163 7.84 7.36 -4.77
N PHE A 164 7.45 6.37 -3.94
CA PHE A 164 6.05 6.26 -3.50
C PHE A 164 5.65 7.40 -2.55
N TYR A 165 6.57 7.84 -1.69
CA TYR A 165 6.35 8.99 -0.82
C TYR A 165 6.11 10.28 -1.62
N ASP A 166 7.01 10.59 -2.54
CA ASP A 166 6.93 11.76 -3.41
C ASP A 166 5.64 11.72 -4.25
N MET A 167 5.31 10.55 -4.80
CA MET A 167 4.08 10.33 -5.57
C MET A 167 2.81 10.65 -4.78
N VAL A 168 2.67 10.12 -3.55
CA VAL A 168 1.49 10.36 -2.71
C VAL A 168 1.43 11.83 -2.29
N ARG A 169 2.57 12.40 -1.87
CA ARG A 169 2.66 13.81 -1.47
C ARG A 169 2.26 14.73 -2.61
N ASP A 170 2.83 14.54 -3.79
CA ASP A 170 2.59 15.40 -4.95
C ASP A 170 1.13 15.24 -5.43
N THR A 171 0.58 14.03 -5.38
CA THR A 171 -0.84 13.78 -5.69
C THR A 171 -1.78 14.52 -4.74
N ILE A 172 -1.50 14.51 -3.43
CA ILE A 172 -2.30 15.27 -2.45
C ILE A 172 -2.17 16.77 -2.71
N ALA A 173 -0.94 17.28 -2.93
CA ALA A 173 -0.69 18.70 -3.17
C ALA A 173 -1.43 19.23 -4.40
N ILE A 174 -1.36 18.51 -5.53
CA ILE A 174 -2.05 18.87 -6.78
C ILE A 174 -3.58 18.91 -6.58
N ARG A 175 -4.13 17.98 -5.78
CA ARG A 175 -5.57 17.92 -5.52
C ARG A 175 -6.05 19.04 -4.61
N ASP A 176 -5.29 19.34 -3.57
CA ASP A 176 -5.57 20.46 -2.68
C ASP A 176 -5.49 21.80 -3.45
N GLU A 177 -4.55 21.95 -4.40
CA GLU A 177 -4.42 23.16 -5.23
C GLU A 177 -5.53 23.28 -6.29
N LYS A 178 -5.81 22.20 -7.04
CA LYS A 178 -6.70 22.24 -8.22
C LYS A 178 -8.14 21.81 -7.93
N ALA A 179 -8.48 21.49 -6.68
CA ALA A 179 -9.78 20.98 -6.27
C ALA A 179 -10.26 19.77 -7.12
N ILE A 180 -9.34 18.87 -7.46
CA ILE A 180 -9.64 17.68 -8.26
C ILE A 180 -10.27 16.61 -7.37
N TYR A 181 -11.47 16.16 -7.73
CA TYR A 181 -12.12 15.02 -7.10
C TYR A 181 -11.94 13.75 -7.94
N ARG A 182 -11.39 12.70 -7.33
CA ARG A 182 -11.30 11.36 -7.92
C ARG A 182 -11.69 10.33 -6.88
N PRO A 183 -12.65 9.43 -7.13
CA PRO A 183 -13.15 8.48 -6.13
C PRO A 183 -12.18 7.30 -5.90
N ASP A 184 -10.99 7.61 -5.38
CA ASP A 184 -9.91 6.67 -5.06
C ASP A 184 -9.56 6.69 -3.56
N MET A 185 -8.62 5.85 -3.15
CA MET A 185 -8.24 5.72 -1.75
C MET A 185 -7.64 7.00 -1.16
N ILE A 186 -6.82 7.74 -1.92
CA ILE A 186 -6.26 9.03 -1.48
C ILE A 186 -7.39 10.01 -1.17
N GLN A 187 -8.41 10.10 -2.03
CA GLN A 187 -9.55 10.98 -1.80
C GLN A 187 -10.31 10.61 -0.51
N ILE A 188 -10.51 9.32 -0.25
CA ILE A 188 -11.16 8.85 0.98
C ILE A 188 -10.32 9.21 2.21
N MET A 189 -8.99 9.10 2.12
CA MET A 189 -8.09 9.52 3.19
C MET A 189 -8.13 11.05 3.41
N MET A 190 -8.19 11.85 2.34
CA MET A 190 -8.34 13.32 2.41
C MET A 190 -9.71 13.75 2.99
N GLU A 191 -10.79 13.06 2.66
CA GLU A 191 -12.11 13.30 3.26
C GLU A 191 -12.10 12.97 4.77
N THR A 192 -11.40 11.90 5.14
CA THR A 192 -11.28 11.50 6.54
C THR A 192 -10.40 12.48 7.34
N ARG A 193 -9.39 13.09 6.70
CA ARG A 193 -8.60 14.22 7.24
C ARG A 193 -9.51 15.40 7.61
N ASN A 194 -10.40 15.79 6.71
CA ASN A 194 -11.20 17.00 6.90
C ASN A 194 -12.38 16.79 7.88
N ASN A 195 -12.89 15.57 8.01
CA ASN A 195 -14.01 15.24 8.90
C ASN A 195 -13.60 14.99 10.36
N LYS A 196 -12.31 14.78 10.65
CA LYS A 196 -11.80 14.55 12.01
C LYS A 196 -10.83 15.66 12.38
N ASN A 197 -11.18 16.49 13.38
CA ASN A 197 -10.25 17.34 14.13
C ASN A 197 -9.23 16.52 14.95
N ASP A 198 -8.76 15.38 14.44
CA ASP A 198 -7.90 14.44 15.15
C ASP A 198 -6.52 14.42 14.47
N SER A 199 -5.68 15.37 14.87
CA SER A 199 -4.33 15.64 14.36
C SER A 199 -3.39 14.43 14.47
N LYS A 200 -3.75 13.40 15.25
CA LYS A 200 -2.95 12.19 15.47
C LYS A 200 -3.10 11.15 14.35
N SER A 201 -4.30 10.98 13.79
CA SER A 201 -4.53 10.06 12.66
C SER A 201 -3.77 10.50 11.40
N LEU A 202 -3.62 11.81 11.23
CA LEU A 202 -2.91 12.47 10.14
C LEU A 202 -1.40 12.22 10.16
N ASN A 203 -0.79 12.36 11.33
CA ASN A 203 0.63 12.06 11.51
C ASN A 203 0.93 10.58 11.28
N LEU A 204 -0.04 9.68 11.40
CA LEU A 204 0.15 8.25 11.15
C LEU A 204 0.16 7.91 9.65
N VAL A 205 -0.67 8.58 8.85
CA VAL A 205 -0.72 8.41 7.39
C VAL A 205 0.47 9.07 6.70
N LEU A 206 0.94 10.21 7.22
CA LEU A 206 2.11 10.94 6.72
C LEU A 206 3.46 10.49 7.31
N LYS A 207 3.44 9.53 8.25
CA LYS A 207 4.63 8.83 8.78
C LYS A 207 5.06 7.62 7.94
N VAL A 208 4.26 7.27 6.93
CA VAL A 208 4.64 6.36 5.84
C VAL A 208 5.33 7.20 4.78
#